data_AF-A0A2N2GIZ8-F1
#
_entry.id   AF-A0A2N2GIZ8-F1
#
_cell.length_a   1.000
_cell.length_b   1.000
_cell.length_c   1.000
_cell.angle_alpha   90.00
_cell.angle_beta   90.00
_cell.angle_gamma   90.00
#
_symmetry.space_group_name_H-M   'P 1'
#
loop_
_entity.id
_entity.type
_entity.pdbx_description
1 polymer ?
#
loop_
_entity_poly.entity_id
_entity_poly.type
_entity_poly.pdbx_seq_one_letter_code
_entity_poly.pdbx_strand_id
1 'polypeptide(L)'
;MLMAEKGARTQLEPVARQMFIDGQSLTAIEAALDVSRQTLAAWKGSTKKPDEEFDEWDKARARKASFGLRMEALLERELTFAEEREPGAIDGGSLDNLSKLGALVVKFKTIEGLGAGYDKAKVFLEDVQWIIAWLRENDPEGLKVLAADFDAMTMQFKTEQMNGSNA
;
A
#
# COMPACT_ATOMS: atom_id res chain seq x y z
N MET A 1 -8.87 15.44 -25.78
CA MET A 1 -8.87 15.47 -24.30
C MET A 1 -10.20 16.06 -23.88
N LEU A 2 -11.14 15.21 -23.46
CA LEU A 2 -12.50 15.64 -23.13
C LEU A 2 -12.49 16.33 -21.76
N MET A 3 -12.80 17.62 -21.75
CA MET A 3 -13.17 18.34 -20.53
C MET A 3 -14.42 17.66 -19.98
N ALA A 4 -14.30 16.98 -18.84
CA ALA A 4 -15.38 16.20 -18.25
C ALA A 4 -16.64 17.08 -18.11
N GLU A 5 -17.70 16.70 -18.84
CA GLU A 5 -18.97 17.43 -18.89
C GLU A 5 -19.57 17.59 -17.48
N LYS A 6 -20.42 18.61 -17.30
CA LYS A 6 -20.93 19.11 -16.02
C LYS A 6 -21.74 18.10 -15.16
N GLY A 7 -21.86 16.83 -15.56
CA GLY A 7 -22.44 15.72 -14.80
C GLY A 7 -21.47 14.55 -14.52
N ALA A 8 -20.32 14.50 -15.20
CA ALA A 8 -19.33 13.44 -15.06
C ALA A 8 -18.66 13.45 -13.68
N ARG A 9 -18.47 14.65 -13.09
CA ARG A 9 -17.91 14.79 -11.74
C ARG A 9 -18.74 14.05 -10.69
N THR A 10 -20.06 14.23 -10.66
CA THR A 10 -20.93 13.62 -9.63
C THR A 10 -20.88 12.09 -9.65
N GLN A 11 -20.62 11.49 -10.82
CA GLN A 11 -20.55 10.04 -10.99
C GLN A 11 -19.14 9.49 -10.77
N LEU A 12 -18.12 10.17 -11.31
CA LEU A 12 -16.74 9.67 -11.35
C LEU A 12 -15.93 10.09 -10.12
N GLU A 13 -16.25 11.22 -9.48
CA GLU A 13 -15.52 11.69 -8.29
C GLU A 13 -15.58 10.70 -7.13
N PRO A 14 -16.72 10.08 -6.77
CA PRO A 14 -16.76 9.08 -5.71
C PRO A 14 -15.91 7.84 -6.04
N VAL A 15 -15.92 7.40 -7.29
CA VAL A 15 -15.14 6.24 -7.75
C VAL A 15 -13.65 6.56 -7.73
N ALA A 16 -13.25 7.69 -8.30
CA ALA A 16 -11.88 8.18 -8.29
C ALA A 16 -11.36 8.37 -6.86
N ARG A 17 -12.18 8.92 -5.95
CA ARG A 17 -11.86 9.07 -4.54
C ARG A 17 -11.62 7.72 -3.89
N GLN A 18 -12.48 6.73 -4.13
CA GLN A 18 -12.31 5.39 -3.56
C GLN A 18 -11.02 4.73 -4.08
N MET A 19 -10.76 4.78 -5.38
CA MET A 19 -9.52 4.26 -5.99
C MET A 19 -8.28 4.93 -5.40
N PHE A 20 -8.34 6.24 -5.16
CA PHE A 20 -7.28 6.97 -4.46
C PHE A 20 -7.13 6.48 -3.02
N ILE A 21 -8.21 6.39 -2.24
CA ILE A 21 -8.17 5.84 -0.88
C ILE A 21 -7.57 4.42 -0.86
N ASP A 22 -7.83 3.64 -1.91
CA ASP A 22 -7.32 2.28 -2.08
C ASP A 22 -5.84 2.19 -2.48
N GLY A 23 -5.18 3.34 -2.67
CA GLY A 23 -3.73 3.44 -2.88
C GLY A 23 -3.31 3.79 -4.30
N GLN A 24 -4.24 3.92 -5.25
CA GLN A 24 -3.89 4.25 -6.64
C GLN A 24 -3.38 5.69 -6.79
N SER A 25 -2.41 5.90 -7.67
CA SER A 25 -1.95 7.23 -8.05
C SER A 25 -2.99 7.94 -8.94
N LEU A 26 -2.94 9.27 -9.00
CA LEU A 26 -3.83 10.02 -9.92
C LEU A 26 -3.61 9.63 -11.39
N THR A 27 -2.39 9.22 -11.75
CA THR A 27 -2.06 8.72 -13.10
C THR A 27 -2.73 7.37 -13.38
N ALA A 28 -2.76 6.46 -12.40
CA ALA A 28 -3.44 5.18 -12.55
C ALA A 28 -4.96 5.35 -12.65
N ILE A 29 -5.51 6.29 -11.88
CA ILE A 29 -6.95 6.62 -11.91
C ILE A 29 -7.32 7.29 -13.23
N GLU A 30 -6.46 8.17 -13.76
CA GLU A 30 -6.62 8.77 -15.09
C GLU A 30 -6.75 7.71 -16.18
N ALA A 31 -5.85 6.72 -16.19
CA ALA A 31 -5.89 5.61 -17.14
C ALA A 31 -7.16 4.74 -16.98
N ALA A 32 -7.67 4.58 -15.77
CA ALA A 32 -8.82 3.72 -15.49
C ALA A 32 -10.17 4.38 -15.77
N LEU A 33 -10.29 5.70 -15.54
CA LEU A 33 -11.54 6.44 -15.64
C LEU A 33 -11.62 7.39 -16.84
N ASP A 34 -10.55 7.49 -17.64
CA ASP A 34 -10.41 8.45 -18.74
C ASP A 34 -10.65 9.91 -18.31
N VAL A 35 -10.29 10.23 -17.06
CA VAL A 35 -10.37 11.58 -16.49
C VAL A 35 -8.97 12.13 -16.35
N SER A 36 -8.72 13.31 -16.94
CA SER A 36 -7.38 13.89 -16.89
C SER A 36 -6.86 14.05 -15.45
N ARG A 37 -5.55 13.83 -15.25
CA ARG A 37 -4.92 14.03 -13.93
C ARG A 37 -5.14 15.45 -13.39
N GLN A 38 -5.19 16.47 -14.25
CA GLN A 38 -5.48 17.85 -13.86
C GLN A 38 -6.89 17.99 -13.27
N THR A 39 -7.89 17.34 -13.89
CA THR A 39 -9.26 17.30 -13.39
C THR A 39 -9.34 16.59 -12.04
N LEU A 40 -8.67 15.45 -11.89
CA LEU A 40 -8.62 14.71 -10.62
C LEU A 40 -7.95 15.54 -9.51
N ALA A 41 -6.85 16.22 -9.81
CA ALA A 41 -6.15 17.10 -8.88
C ALA A 41 -7.04 18.29 -8.46
N ALA A 42 -7.81 18.86 -9.39
CA ALA A 42 -8.76 19.92 -9.10
C ALA A 42 -9.91 19.45 -8.19
N TRP A 43 -10.47 18.25 -8.44
CA TRP A 43 -11.51 17.68 -7.57
C TRP A 43 -10.98 17.45 -6.15
N LYS A 44 -9.83 16.80 -6.03
CA LYS A 44 -9.14 16.57 -4.76
C LYS A 44 -8.86 17.89 -4.02
N GLY A 45 -8.23 18.86 -4.69
CA GLY A 45 -7.94 20.18 -4.14
C GLY A 45 -9.16 20.97 -3.71
N SER A 46 -10.30 20.80 -4.39
CA SER A 46 -11.55 21.48 -4.01
C SER A 46 -12.13 21.03 -2.67
N THR A 47 -11.67 19.91 -2.13
CA THR A 47 -12.09 19.41 -0.81
C THR A 47 -11.21 19.90 0.34
N LYS A 48 -10.13 20.64 0.04
CA LYS A 48 -9.23 21.21 1.04
C LYS A 48 -9.86 22.45 1.68
N LYS A 49 -9.94 22.49 3.02
CA LYS A 49 -10.40 23.69 3.73
C LYS A 49 -9.28 24.72 3.86
N PRO A 50 -9.61 26.02 3.97
CA PRO A 50 -8.66 27.02 4.43
C PRO A 50 -8.12 26.58 5.80
N ASP A 51 -6.81 26.66 6.01
CA ASP A 51 -6.10 26.26 7.24
C ASP A 51 -5.81 24.76 7.44
N GLU A 52 -6.19 23.89 6.50
CA GLU A 52 -5.80 22.48 6.55
C GLU A 52 -4.63 22.21 5.60
N GLU A 53 -3.70 21.33 6.00
CA GLU A 53 -2.58 20.92 5.13
C GLU A 53 -3.04 19.90 4.07
N PHE A 54 -3.89 18.96 4.48
CA PHE A 54 -4.36 17.83 3.67
C PHE A 54 -5.83 17.99 3.27
N ASP A 55 -6.15 17.54 2.06
CA ASP A 55 -7.54 17.44 1.60
C ASP A 55 -8.27 16.20 2.13
N GLU A 56 -9.58 16.11 1.87
CA GLU A 56 -10.40 15.01 2.39
C GLU A 56 -10.12 13.65 1.74
N TRP A 57 -9.42 13.60 0.60
CA TRP A 57 -8.99 12.36 -0.02
C TRP A 57 -7.73 11.85 0.68
N ASP A 58 -6.76 12.72 0.92
CA ASP A 58 -5.54 12.39 1.67
C ASP A 58 -5.86 11.94 3.09
N LYS A 59 -6.72 12.68 3.81
CA LYS A 59 -7.17 12.28 5.15
C LYS A 59 -7.89 10.94 5.15
N ALA A 60 -8.70 10.65 4.12
CA ALA A 60 -9.39 9.37 4.01
C ALA A 60 -8.43 8.21 3.74
N ARG A 61 -7.44 8.42 2.86
CA ARG A 61 -6.35 7.46 2.63
C ARG A 61 -5.56 7.20 3.91
N ALA A 62 -5.17 8.25 4.63
CA ALA A 62 -4.45 8.13 5.90
C ALA A 62 -5.27 7.41 6.99
N ARG A 63 -6.58 7.68 7.08
CA ARG A 63 -7.51 6.96 7.97
C ARG A 63 -7.62 5.48 7.63
N LYS A 64 -7.59 5.12 6.34
CA LYS A 64 -7.60 3.72 5.89
C LYS A 64 -6.27 3.03 6.21
N ALA A 65 -5.13 3.65 5.90
CA ALA A 65 -3.81 3.11 6.22
C ALA A 65 -3.62 2.89 7.74
N SER A 66 -4.13 3.80 8.56
CA SER A 66 -4.11 3.65 10.03
C SER A 66 -5.19 2.70 10.57
N PHE A 67 -6.09 2.17 9.75
CA PHE A 67 -7.15 1.27 10.20
C PHE A 67 -6.60 -0.13 10.54
N GLY A 68 -5.68 -0.65 9.72
CA GLY A 68 -5.03 -1.95 9.97
C GLY A 68 -4.30 -1.98 11.31
N LEU A 69 -3.44 -0.98 11.53
CA LEU A 69 -2.72 -0.79 12.80
C LEU A 69 -3.66 -0.71 14.01
N ARG A 70 -4.81 -0.03 13.87
CA ARG A 70 -5.80 0.06 14.95
C ARG A 70 -6.50 -1.28 15.22
N MET A 71 -6.78 -2.07 14.18
CA MET A 71 -7.36 -3.40 14.36
C MET A 71 -6.35 -4.37 14.98
N GLU A 72 -5.06 -4.27 14.62
CA GLU A 72 -3.99 -5.05 15.24
C GLU A 72 -3.84 -4.72 16.73
N ALA A 73 -3.77 -3.44 17.08
CA ALA A 73 -3.70 -3.01 18.48
C ALA A 73 -4.94 -3.46 19.28
N LEU A 74 -6.11 -3.46 18.65
CA LEU A 74 -7.33 -3.97 19.28
C LEU A 74 -7.26 -5.48 19.48
N LEU A 75 -6.77 -6.24 18.50
CA LEU A 75 -6.58 -7.69 18.62
C LEU A 75 -5.62 -8.03 19.74
N GLU A 76 -4.47 -7.37 19.78
CA GLU A 76 -3.44 -7.57 20.79
C GLU A 76 -4.01 -7.30 22.19
N ARG A 77 -4.74 -6.20 22.38
CA ARG A 77 -5.40 -5.88 23.66
C ARG A 77 -6.37 -6.98 24.09
N GLU A 78 -7.23 -7.45 23.19
CA GLU A 78 -8.23 -8.48 23.53
C GLU A 78 -7.57 -9.85 23.78
N LEU A 79 -6.48 -10.17 23.07
CA LEU A 79 -5.69 -11.38 23.31
C LEU A 79 -5.00 -11.33 24.68
N THR A 80 -4.34 -10.23 25.02
CA THR A 80 -3.74 -10.04 26.34
C THR A 80 -4.80 -10.15 27.45
N PHE A 81 -5.95 -9.52 27.27
CA PHE A 81 -7.07 -9.61 28.21
C PHE A 81 -7.58 -11.05 28.40
N ALA A 82 -7.59 -11.85 27.33
CA ALA A 82 -7.95 -13.26 27.38
C ALA A 82 -6.86 -14.11 28.07
N GLU A 83 -5.58 -13.88 27.77
CA GLU A 83 -4.44 -14.61 28.33
C GLU A 83 -4.26 -14.40 29.84
N GLU A 84 -4.61 -13.21 30.34
CA GLU A 84 -4.52 -12.87 31.76
C GLU A 84 -5.62 -13.52 32.63
N ARG A 85 -6.60 -14.20 32.01
CA ARG A 85 -7.69 -14.87 32.73
C ARG A 85 -7.37 -16.31 33.10
N GLU A 86 -7.98 -16.77 34.18
CA GLU A 86 -7.94 -18.17 34.57
C GLU A 86 -8.54 -19.08 33.47
N PRO A 87 -7.95 -20.26 33.22
CA PRO A 87 -8.50 -21.24 32.29
C PRO A 87 -9.97 -21.56 32.61
N GLY A 88 -10.86 -21.30 31.65
CA GLY A 88 -12.32 -21.48 31.82
C GLY A 88 -13.10 -20.23 32.23
N ALA A 89 -12.43 -19.11 32.54
CA ALA A 89 -13.08 -17.82 32.83
C ALA A 89 -13.39 -16.97 31.57
N ILE A 90 -13.04 -17.47 30.39
CA ILE A 90 -13.37 -16.86 29.10
C ILE A 90 -14.64 -17.51 28.57
N ASP A 91 -15.67 -16.72 28.32
CA ASP A 91 -16.89 -17.21 27.72
C ASP A 91 -16.72 -17.50 26.21
N GLY A 92 -17.58 -18.36 25.67
CA GLY A 92 -17.51 -18.73 24.25
C GLY A 92 -17.77 -17.56 23.29
N GLY A 93 -18.47 -16.50 23.73
CA GLY A 93 -18.73 -15.31 22.93
C GLY A 93 -17.48 -14.45 22.73
N SER A 94 -16.64 -14.39 23.76
CA SER A 94 -15.36 -13.69 23.76
C SER A 94 -14.36 -14.38 22.82
N LEU A 95 -14.32 -15.72 22.81
CA LEU A 95 -13.52 -16.50 21.86
C LEU A 95 -13.99 -16.33 20.41
N ASP A 96 -15.31 -16.30 20.18
CA ASP A 96 -15.89 -16.04 18.85
C ASP A 96 -15.59 -14.62 18.36
N ASN A 97 -15.69 -13.62 19.24
CA ASN A 97 -15.33 -12.23 18.92
C ASN A 97 -13.84 -12.09 18.59
N LEU A 98 -12.96 -12.73 19.36
CA LEU A 98 -11.52 -12.78 19.07
C LEU A 98 -11.23 -13.43 17.72
N SER A 99 -11.89 -14.55 17.41
CA SER A 99 -11.74 -15.23 16.12
C SER A 99 -12.16 -14.35 14.95
N LYS A 100 -13.31 -13.67 15.07
CA LYS A 100 -13.82 -12.72 14.06
C LYS A 100 -12.89 -11.53 13.88
N LEU A 101 -12.35 -10.99 14.97
CA LEU A 101 -11.43 -9.86 14.93
C LEU A 101 -10.09 -10.28 14.32
N GLY A 102 -9.58 -11.47 14.65
CA GLY A 102 -8.42 -12.07 14.00
C GLY A 102 -8.63 -12.27 12.50
N ALA A 103 -9.79 -12.77 12.08
CA ALA A 103 -10.13 -12.93 10.66
C ALA A 103 -10.19 -11.58 9.92
N LEU A 104 -10.70 -10.52 10.56
CA LEU A 104 -10.72 -9.18 9.99
C LEU A 104 -9.31 -8.60 9.82
N VAL A 105 -8.44 -8.78 10.82
CA VAL A 105 -7.03 -8.37 10.74
C VAL A 105 -6.32 -9.10 9.59
N VAL A 106 -6.47 -10.43 9.49
CA VAL A 106 -5.88 -11.22 8.40
C VAL A 106 -6.38 -10.74 7.04
N LYS A 107 -7.70 -10.60 6.87
CA LYS A 107 -8.30 -10.13 5.61
C LYS A 107 -7.77 -8.74 5.24
N PHE A 108 -7.63 -7.84 6.21
CA PHE A 108 -7.11 -6.51 5.96
C PHE A 108 -5.64 -6.51 5.59
N LYS A 109 -4.80 -7.28 6.28
CA LYS A 109 -3.39 -7.50 5.91
C LYS A 109 -3.25 -8.11 4.52
N THR A 110 -4.12 -9.04 4.15
CA THR A 110 -4.14 -9.60 2.79
C THR A 110 -4.49 -8.52 1.78
N ILE A 111 -5.50 -7.69 2.03
CA ILE A 111 -5.90 -6.61 1.11
C ILE A 111 -4.83 -5.51 1.03
N GLU A 112 -4.17 -5.15 2.13
CA GLU A 112 -3.04 -4.20 2.14
C GLU A 112 -1.79 -4.77 1.48
N GLY A 113 -1.49 -6.05 1.71
CA GLY A 113 -0.42 -6.77 1.02
C GLY A 113 -0.68 -6.92 -0.48
N LEU A 114 -1.96 -6.95 -0.88
CA LEU A 114 -2.42 -6.88 -2.26
C LEU A 114 -2.54 -5.44 -2.80
N GLY A 115 -2.12 -4.42 -2.02
CA GLY A 115 -2.29 -3.00 -2.30
C GLY A 115 -2.10 -2.63 -3.77
N ALA A 116 -3.20 -2.20 -4.40
CA ALA A 116 -3.31 -1.50 -5.68
C ALA A 116 -2.20 -1.79 -6.72
N GLY A 117 -2.07 -3.04 -7.18
CA GLY A 117 -1.20 -3.38 -8.32
C GLY A 117 0.28 -2.99 -8.15
N TYR A 118 0.73 -2.72 -6.92
CA TYR A 118 2.12 -2.43 -6.62
C TYR A 118 2.87 -3.75 -6.49
N ASP A 119 3.19 -4.33 -7.65
CA ASP A 119 4.08 -5.47 -7.72
C ASP A 119 5.49 -4.99 -7.35
N LYS A 120 5.85 -5.15 -6.09
CA LYS A 120 7.17 -4.78 -5.55
C LYS A 120 8.31 -5.40 -6.36
N ALA A 121 8.12 -6.62 -6.88
CA ALA A 121 9.11 -7.27 -7.71
C ALA A 121 9.20 -6.57 -9.07
N LYS A 122 8.07 -6.22 -9.68
CA LYS A 122 8.05 -5.44 -10.92
C LYS A 122 8.69 -4.07 -10.76
N VAL A 123 8.35 -3.32 -9.71
CA VAL A 123 8.91 -1.98 -9.46
C VAL A 123 10.42 -2.06 -9.21
N PHE A 124 10.87 -3.04 -8.41
CA PHE A 124 12.29 -3.28 -8.22
C PHE A 124 13.01 -3.56 -9.56
N LEU A 125 12.41 -4.37 -10.44
CA LEU A 125 12.97 -4.63 -11.76
C LEU A 125 12.98 -3.38 -12.66
N GLU A 126 11.93 -2.57 -12.63
CA GLU A 126 11.86 -1.30 -13.37
C GLU A 126 12.93 -0.31 -12.88
N ASP A 127 13.13 -0.20 -11.56
CA ASP A 127 14.17 0.64 -10.96
C ASP A 127 15.58 0.17 -11.35
N VAL A 128 15.86 -1.14 -11.29
CA VAL A 128 17.14 -1.71 -11.72
C VAL A 128 17.38 -1.45 -13.21
N GLN A 129 16.36 -1.61 -14.05
CA GLN A 129 16.46 -1.32 -15.49
C GLN A 129 16.77 0.16 -15.75
N TRP A 130 16.14 1.07 -15.01
CA TRP A 130 16.41 2.49 -15.12
C TRP A 130 17.84 2.84 -14.69
N ILE A 131 18.31 2.29 -13.56
CA ILE A 131 19.70 2.51 -13.08
C ILE A 131 20.70 2.02 -14.12
N ILE A 132 20.49 0.84 -14.72
CA ILE A 132 21.36 0.30 -15.78
C ILE A 132 21.38 1.22 -16.99
N ALA A 133 20.22 1.72 -17.42
CA ALA A 133 20.13 2.64 -18.56
C ALA A 133 20.85 3.95 -18.28
N TRP A 134 20.66 4.53 -17.09
CA TRP A 134 21.31 5.77 -16.67
C TRP A 134 22.83 5.60 -16.58
N LEU A 135 23.33 4.53 -15.94
CA LEU A 135 24.75 4.25 -15.83
C LEU A 135 25.39 4.02 -17.20
N ARG A 136 24.72 3.35 -18.12
CA ARG A 136 25.23 3.15 -19.49
C ARG A 136 25.55 4.47 -20.19
N GLU A 137 24.73 5.50 -19.95
CA GLU A 137 24.86 6.80 -20.60
C GLU A 137 25.77 7.76 -19.83
N ASN A 138 25.80 7.69 -18.50
CA ASN A 138 26.42 8.69 -17.64
C ASN A 138 27.67 8.18 -16.89
N ASP A 139 27.76 6.88 -16.61
CA ASP A 139 28.90 6.26 -15.91
C ASP A 139 29.11 4.78 -16.31
N PRO A 140 29.75 4.53 -17.47
CA PRO A 140 29.96 3.17 -17.96
C PRO A 140 30.90 2.33 -17.09
N GLU A 141 31.79 2.95 -16.32
CA GLU A 141 32.65 2.24 -15.37
C GLU A 141 31.84 1.80 -14.14
N GLY A 142 30.96 2.66 -13.62
CA GLY A 142 30.00 2.29 -12.58
C GLY A 142 29.10 1.11 -12.99
N LEU A 143 28.69 1.03 -14.26
CA LEU A 143 27.93 -0.11 -14.78
C LEU A 143 28.75 -1.42 -14.76
N LYS A 144 30.06 -1.38 -15.06
CA LYS A 144 30.93 -2.57 -15.05
C LYS A 144 31.12 -3.09 -13.63
N VAL A 145 31.31 -2.20 -12.66
CA VAL A 145 31.41 -2.57 -11.25
C VAL A 145 30.10 -3.19 -10.76
N LEU A 146 28.97 -2.55 -11.05
CA LEU A 146 27.65 -3.09 -10.71
C LEU A 146 27.45 -4.49 -11.31
N ALA A 147 27.81 -4.71 -12.57
CA ALA A 147 27.69 -6.01 -13.22
C ALA A 147 28.61 -7.08 -12.60
N ALA A 148 29.85 -6.72 -12.25
CA ALA A 148 30.81 -7.64 -11.64
C ALA A 148 30.36 -8.07 -10.22
N ASP A 149 29.78 -7.14 -9.47
CA ASP A 149 29.36 -7.39 -8.10
C ASP A 149 27.96 -8.02 -8.02
N PHE A 150 27.12 -7.89 -9.05
CA PHE A 150 25.74 -8.40 -9.04
C PHE A 150 25.67 -9.93 -8.84
N ASP A 151 26.58 -10.67 -9.47
CA ASP A 151 26.65 -12.13 -9.31
C ASP A 151 27.07 -12.51 -7.88
N ALA A 152 28.05 -11.79 -7.31
CA ALA A 152 28.49 -12.00 -5.93
C ALA A 152 27.37 -11.67 -4.93
N MET A 153 26.67 -10.55 -5.12
CA MET A 153 25.51 -10.15 -4.32
C MET A 153 24.39 -11.21 -4.39
N THR A 154 24.12 -11.74 -5.59
CA THR A 154 23.09 -12.77 -5.78
C THR A 154 23.45 -14.08 -5.10
N MET A 155 24.72 -14.49 -5.15
CA MET A 155 25.20 -15.68 -4.43
C MET A 155 25.13 -15.50 -2.92
N GLN A 156 25.53 -14.33 -2.41
CA GLN A 156 25.46 -14.02 -0.99
C GLN A 156 24.01 -14.02 -0.48
N PHE A 157 23.10 -13.35 -1.20
CA PHE A 157 21.68 -13.32 -0.85
C PHE A 157 21.06 -14.73 -0.81
N LYS A 158 21.35 -15.60 -1.79
CA LYS A 158 20.89 -17.00 -1.78
C LYS A 158 21.41 -17.76 -0.56
N THR A 159 22.68 -17.53 -0.21
CA THR A 159 23.32 -18.19 0.94
C THR A 159 22.66 -17.75 2.25
N GLU A 160 22.35 -16.46 2.42
CA GLU A 160 21.67 -15.93 3.59
C GLU A 160 20.23 -16.45 3.72
N GLN A 161 19.48 -16.54 2.61
CA GLN A 161 18.12 -17.09 2.61
C GLN A 161 18.07 -18.59 2.93
N MET A 162 19.03 -19.37 2.41
CA MET A 162 19.12 -20.82 2.70
C MET A 162 19.53 -21.10 4.15
N ASN A 163 20.35 -20.24 4.75
CA ASN A 163 20.76 -20.38 6.16
C ASN A 163 19.66 -19.89 7.12
N GLY A 164 18.86 -18.89 6.73
CA GLY A 164 17.72 -18.40 7.51
C GLY A 164 16.49 -19.31 7.52
N SER A 165 16.36 -20.25 6.57
CA SER A 165 15.27 -21.25 6.55
C SER A 165 15.53 -22.51 7.39
N ASN A 166 16.73 -22.65 7.98
CA ASN A 166 17.14 -23.81 8.78
C ASN A 166 17.28 -23.50 10.29
N ALA A 167 16.72 -22.37 10.76
CA ALA A 167 16.63 -21.99 12.17
C ALA A 167 15.16 -21.83 12.56
#